data_AF-A0A951NUZ5-F1
#
_entry.id   AF-A0A951NUZ5-F1
#
_cell.length_a   1.000
_cell.length_b   1.000
_cell.length_c   1.000
_cell.angle_alpha   90.00
_cell.angle_beta   90.00
_cell.angle_gamma   90.00
#
_symmetry.space_group_name_H-M   'P 1'
#
loop_
_entity.id
_entity.type
_entity.pdbx_description
1 polymer ?
#
loop_
_entity_poly.entity_id
_entity_poly.type
_entity_poly.pdbx_seq_one_letter_code
_entity_poly.pdbx_strand_id
1 'polypeptide(L)'
;MLKYVLLFLFNIAFVIIGIGRNLQALSQHRVSRFRAVTTIVLWVLVGLGLLFAEPIFRYLQINSLTDSTPLSLYDVVAITAGIFSVSMIFRLYSKVDRLEQRLDQLNRELSIRLSNKP
;
A
#
# COMPACT_ATOMS: atom_id res chain seq x y z
N MET A 1 21.89 7.46 10.84
CA MET A 1 22.00 8.06 9.49
C MET A 1 21.90 7.01 8.39
N LEU A 2 22.93 6.20 8.08
CA LEU A 2 22.87 5.24 6.94
C LEU A 2 21.64 4.31 6.97
N LYS A 3 21.26 3.79 8.15
CA LYS A 3 20.12 2.88 8.31
C LYS A 3 18.76 3.53 8.03
N TYR A 4 18.59 4.81 8.36
CA TYR A 4 17.35 5.56 8.08
C TYR A 4 17.25 5.92 6.60
N VAL A 5 18.39 6.25 5.97
CA VAL A 5 18.47 6.42 4.51
C VAL A 5 18.14 5.11 3.80
N LEU A 6 18.70 3.99 4.27
CA LEU A 6 18.44 2.67 3.71
C LEU A 6 16.97 2.28 3.84
N LEU A 7 16.36 2.52 5.01
CA LEU A 7 14.92 2.35 5.24
C LEU A 7 14.11 3.17 4.22
N PHE A 8 14.42 4.45 4.06
CA PHE A 8 13.72 5.31 3.10
C PHE A 8 13.89 4.82 1.66
N LEU A 9 15.11 4.50 1.24
CA LEU A 9 15.42 4.10 -0.13
C LEU A 9 14.75 2.77 -0.52
N PHE A 10 14.72 1.80 0.39
CA PHE A 10 14.03 0.53 0.14
C PHE A 10 12.52 0.70 0.08
N ASN A 11 11.96 1.60 0.90
CA ASN A 11 10.51 1.71 1.05
C ASN A 11 9.85 2.70 0.10
N ILE A 12 10.58 3.68 -0.44
CA ILE A 12 10.00 4.67 -1.35
C ILE A 12 9.50 4.04 -2.65
N ALA A 13 10.14 2.99 -3.14
CA ALA A 13 9.66 2.24 -4.31
C ALA A 13 8.26 1.65 -4.07
N PHE A 14 8.00 1.11 -2.88
CA PHE A 14 6.67 0.59 -2.52
C PHE A 14 5.62 1.69 -2.45
N VAL A 15 5.96 2.85 -1.87
CA VAL A 15 5.07 4.01 -1.82
C VAL A 15 4.71 4.49 -3.23
N ILE A 16 5.71 4.65 -4.11
CA ILE A 16 5.49 5.07 -5.51
C ILE A 16 4.62 4.05 -6.25
N ILE A 17 4.90 2.75 -6.11
CA ILE A 17 4.11 1.69 -6.76
C ILE A 17 2.66 1.70 -6.23
N GLY A 18 2.47 1.89 -4.92
CA GLY A 18 1.17 1.97 -4.27
C GLY A 18 0.33 3.12 -4.82
N ILE A 19 0.91 4.32 -4.88
CA ILE A 19 0.26 5.52 -5.43
C ILE A 19 -0.02 5.34 -6.93
N GLY A 20 0.98 4.91 -7.71
CA GLY A 20 0.85 4.76 -9.16
C GLY A 20 -0.23 3.76 -9.58
N ARG A 21 -0.31 2.61 -8.91
CA ARG A 21 -1.38 1.62 -9.16
C ARG A 21 -2.76 2.17 -8.87
N ASN A 22 -2.89 2.94 -7.80
CA ASN A 22 -4.17 3.48 -7.39
C ASN A 22 -4.63 4.61 -8.32
N LEU A 23 -3.71 5.46 -8.80
CA LEU A 23 -3.98 6.44 -9.84
C LEU A 23 -4.44 5.80 -11.15
N GLN A 24 -3.79 4.70 -11.58
CA GLN A 24 -4.23 3.94 -12.75
C GLN A 24 -5.61 3.31 -12.55
N ALA A 25 -5.90 2.82 -11.36
CA ALA A 25 -7.21 2.23 -11.06
C ALA A 25 -8.31 3.31 -11.03
N LEU A 26 -8.01 4.50 -10.53
CA LEU A 26 -8.89 5.66 -10.53
C LEU A 26 -9.16 6.16 -11.95
N SER A 27 -8.13 6.28 -12.80
CA SER A 27 -8.30 6.72 -14.20
C SER A 27 -9.12 5.74 -15.03
N GLN A 28 -9.09 4.45 -14.68
CA GLN A 28 -9.90 3.42 -15.31
C GLN A 28 -11.31 3.28 -14.70
N HIS A 29 -11.70 4.16 -13.78
CA HIS A 29 -12.97 4.09 -13.03
C HIS A 29 -13.22 2.73 -12.34
N ARG A 30 -12.16 1.98 -12.04
CA ARG A 30 -12.24 0.65 -11.42
C ARG A 30 -12.40 0.69 -9.91
N VAL A 31 -12.28 1.87 -9.31
CA VAL A 31 -12.40 2.08 -7.86
C VAL A 31 -13.17 3.37 -7.60
N SER A 32 -13.93 3.40 -6.50
CA SER A 32 -14.62 4.61 -6.08
C SER A 32 -13.61 5.70 -5.71
N ARG A 33 -13.97 6.96 -5.95
CA ARG A 33 -13.14 8.12 -5.60
C ARG A 33 -12.75 8.10 -4.12
N PHE A 34 -13.69 7.73 -3.24
CA PHE A 34 -13.44 7.61 -1.81
C PHE A 34 -12.35 6.57 -1.49
N ARG A 35 -12.45 5.35 -2.05
CA ARG A 35 -11.46 4.28 -1.81
C ARG A 35 -10.09 4.63 -2.39
N ALA A 36 -10.06 5.31 -3.53
CA ALA A 36 -8.83 5.81 -4.12
C ALA A 36 -8.17 6.86 -3.22
N VAL A 37 -8.92 7.84 -2.72
CA VAL A 37 -8.41 8.89 -1.81
C VAL A 37 -7.89 8.29 -0.51
N THR A 38 -8.64 7.41 0.16
CA THR A 38 -8.17 6.81 1.42
C THR A 38 -6.88 6.01 1.24
N THR A 39 -6.77 5.28 0.12
CA THR A 39 -5.56 4.51 -0.19
C THR A 39 -4.38 5.43 -0.56
N ILE A 40 -4.60 6.54 -1.28
CA ILE A 40 -3.56 7.56 -1.53
C ILE A 40 -3.10 8.18 -0.21
N VAL A 41 -4.03 8.60 0.64
CA VAL A 41 -3.74 9.19 1.95
C VAL A 41 -2.91 8.22 2.80
N LEU A 42 -3.26 6.93 2.81
CA LEU A 42 -2.49 5.91 3.50
C LEU A 42 -1.04 5.83 3.00
N TRP A 43 -0.83 5.78 1.68
CA TRP A 43 0.53 5.73 1.11
C TRP A 43 1.33 6.99 1.36
N VAL A 44 0.68 8.16 1.32
CA VAL A 44 1.30 9.44 1.68
C VAL A 44 1.72 9.45 3.15
N LEU A 45 0.86 8.94 4.05
CA LEU A 45 1.16 8.87 5.48
C LEU A 45 2.34 7.93 5.75
N VAL A 46 2.41 6.77 5.08
CA VAL A 46 3.58 5.87 5.13
C VAL A 46 4.84 6.59 4.63
N GLY A 47 4.75 7.31 3.51
CA GLY A 47 5.87 8.09 2.97
C GLY A 47 6.37 9.18 3.90
N LEU A 48 5.45 9.93 4.53
CA LEU A 48 5.79 10.94 5.54
C LEU A 48 6.41 10.29 6.77
N GLY A 49 5.87 9.17 7.25
CA GLY A 49 6.44 8.42 8.37
C GLY A 49 7.89 8.00 8.11
N LEU A 50 8.19 7.53 6.88
CA LEU A 50 9.55 7.18 6.48
C LEU A 50 10.48 8.39 6.39
N LEU A 51 9.99 9.51 5.83
CA LEU A 51 10.76 10.75 5.69
C LEU A 51 11.09 11.37 7.05
N PHE A 52 10.13 11.36 7.97
CA PHE A 52 10.26 11.97 9.29
C PHE A 52 10.80 11.02 10.37
N ALA A 53 11.04 9.74 10.07
CA ALA A 53 11.54 8.77 11.04
C ALA A 53 12.84 9.22 11.73
N GLU A 54 13.81 9.75 10.98
CA GLU A 54 15.07 10.24 11.54
C GLU A 54 14.94 11.53 12.36
N PRO A 55 14.31 12.62 11.86
CA PRO A 55 14.15 13.84 12.65
C PRO A 55 13.30 13.61 13.91
N ILE A 56 12.26 12.78 13.84
CA ILE A 56 11.44 12.42 15.01
C ILE A 56 12.30 11.69 16.05
N PHE A 57 13.10 10.71 15.64
CA PHE A 57 13.98 9.99 16.57
C PHE A 57 15.00 10.92 17.24
N ARG A 58 15.63 11.81 16.45
CA ARG A 58 16.57 12.81 17.00
C ARG A 58 15.90 13.76 17.97
N TYR A 59 14.69 14.24 17.64
CA TYR A 59 13.93 15.11 18.53
C TYR A 59 13.61 14.41 19.86
N LEU A 60 13.19 13.14 19.83
CA LEU A 60 12.93 12.35 21.03
C LEU A 60 14.19 12.14 21.88
N GLN A 61 15.33 11.88 21.24
CA GLN A 61 16.60 11.67 21.92
C GLN A 61 17.13 12.97 22.57
N ILE A 62 17.04 14.10 21.88
CA ILE A 62 17.50 15.41 22.41
C ILE A 62 16.69 15.83 23.63
N ASN A 63 15.38 15.56 23.63
CA ASN A 63 14.51 15.87 24.76
C ASN A 63 14.56 14.82 25.88
N SER A 64 15.46 13.82 25.80
CA SER A 64 15.54 12.70 26.75
C SER A 64 14.21 11.97 26.96
N LEU A 65 13.34 12.00 25.94
CA LEU A 65 12.03 11.35 25.96
C LEU A 65 12.14 9.86 25.64
N THR A 66 13.33 9.37 25.30
CA THR A 66 13.54 8.00 24.81
C THR A 66 15.00 7.56 25.00
N ASP A 67 15.21 6.45 25.71
CA ASP A 67 16.51 5.76 25.86
C ASP A 67 16.70 4.60 24.85
N SER A 68 15.83 4.52 23.84
CA SER A 68 15.88 3.46 22.83
C SER A 68 17.18 3.49 22.04
N THR A 69 17.72 2.30 21.78
CA THR A 69 18.86 2.14 20.89
C THR A 69 18.51 2.66 19.49
N PRO A 70 19.48 3.26 18.77
CA PRO A 70 19.27 3.70 17.40
C PRO A 70 18.87 2.52 16.51
N LEU A 71 18.07 2.82 15.47
CA LEU A 71 17.42 1.84 14.59
C LEU A 71 18.34 0.64 14.26
N SER A 72 17.87 -0.57 14.52
CA SER A 72 18.58 -1.80 14.16
C SER A 72 18.41 -2.12 12.67
N LEU A 73 19.34 -2.89 12.11
CA LEU A 73 19.14 -3.44 10.76
C LEU A 73 17.94 -4.41 10.72
N TYR A 74 17.70 -5.12 11.83
CA TYR A 74 16.52 -5.96 11.98
C TYR A 74 15.24 -5.15 11.84
N ASP A 75 15.14 -4.00 12.52
CA ASP A 75 13.95 -3.13 12.47
C ASP A 75 13.71 -2.62 11.04
N VAL A 76 14.78 -2.28 10.31
CA VAL A 76 14.67 -1.86 8.92
C VAL A 76 14.06 -2.96 8.05
N VAL A 77 14.52 -4.20 8.20
CA VAL A 77 13.98 -5.35 7.45
C VAL A 77 12.52 -5.63 7.87
N ALA A 78 12.22 -5.59 9.17
CA ALA A 78 10.88 -5.85 9.69
C ALA A 78 9.86 -4.80 9.20
N ILE A 79 10.20 -3.51 9.25
CA ILE A 79 9.34 -2.42 8.74
C ILE A 79 9.13 -2.58 7.23
N THR A 80 10.20 -2.90 6.49
CA THR A 80 10.12 -3.12 5.04
C THR A 80 9.24 -4.31 4.70
N ALA A 81 9.36 -5.41 5.45
CA ALA A 81 8.50 -6.59 5.31
C ALA A 81 7.03 -6.24 5.60
N GLY A 82 6.75 -5.43 6.63
CA GLY A 82 5.41 -4.94 6.93
C GLY A 82 4.81 -4.12 5.77
N ILE A 83 5.57 -3.15 5.25
CA ILE A 83 5.15 -2.33 4.09
C ILE A 83 4.91 -3.21 2.85
N PHE A 84 5.77 -4.20 2.63
CA PHE A 84 5.62 -5.17 1.56
C PHE A 84 4.35 -6.02 1.73
N SER A 85 4.07 -6.54 2.93
CA SER A 85 2.86 -7.31 3.23
C SER A 85 1.60 -6.49 2.99
N VAL A 86 1.57 -5.25 3.46
CA VAL A 86 0.45 -4.32 3.19
C VAL A 86 0.29 -4.11 1.68
N SER A 87 1.37 -3.84 0.95
CA SER A 87 1.34 -3.73 -0.51
C SER A 87 0.76 -4.98 -1.19
N MET A 88 1.11 -6.16 -0.69
CA MET A 88 0.66 -7.44 -1.21
C MET A 88 -0.83 -7.65 -0.94
N ILE A 89 -1.30 -7.33 0.26
CA ILE A 89 -2.71 -7.40 0.66
C ILE A 89 -3.56 -6.52 -0.27
N PHE A 90 -3.18 -5.26 -0.51
CA PHE A 90 -3.90 -4.38 -1.45
C PHE A 90 -3.93 -4.96 -2.87
N ARG A 91 -2.83 -5.59 -3.31
CA ARG A 91 -2.77 -6.28 -4.61
C ARG A 91 -3.70 -7.49 -4.67
N LEU A 92 -3.82 -8.25 -3.57
CA LEU A 92 -4.71 -9.41 -3.50
C LEU A 92 -6.17 -8.99 -3.51
N TYR A 93 -6.57 -8.02 -2.68
CA TYR A 93 -7.93 -7.48 -2.68
C TYR A 93 -8.34 -6.96 -4.06
N SER A 94 -7.49 -6.17 -4.72
CA SER A 94 -7.78 -5.67 -6.06
C SER A 94 -7.84 -6.78 -7.13
N LYS A 95 -7.20 -7.92 -6.93
CA LYS A 95 -7.36 -9.09 -7.81
C LYS A 95 -8.68 -9.82 -7.53
N VAL A 96 -9.06 -9.97 -6.27
CA VAL A 96 -10.32 -10.59 -5.85
C VAL A 96 -11.51 -9.83 -6.43
N ASP A 97 -11.56 -8.51 -6.25
CA ASP A 97 -12.63 -7.66 -6.81
C ASP A 97 -12.78 -7.85 -8.33
N ARG A 98 -11.67 -8.01 -9.06
CA ARG A 98 -11.69 -8.24 -10.52
C ARG A 98 -12.17 -9.64 -10.88
N LEU A 99 -11.87 -10.64 -10.06
CA LEU A 99 -12.31 -12.01 -10.28
C LEU A 99 -13.82 -12.13 -10.03
N GLU A 100 -14.33 -11.50 -8.98
CA GLU A 100 -15.77 -11.40 -8.71
C GLU A 100 -16.52 -10.75 -9.88
N GLN A 101 -16.04 -9.59 -10.35
CA GLN A 101 -16.65 -8.91 -11.51
C GLN A 101 -16.67 -9.78 -12.77
N ARG A 102 -15.61 -10.57 -13.02
CA ARG A 102 -15.56 -11.49 -14.17
C ARG A 102 -16.51 -12.67 -13.99
N LEU A 103 -16.61 -13.22 -12.79
CA LEU A 103 -17.57 -14.28 -12.47
C LEU A 103 -19.01 -13.82 -12.70
N ASP A 104 -19.35 -12.60 -12.25
CA ASP A 104 -20.68 -12.02 -12.46
C ASP A 104 -21.01 -11.85 -13.95
N GLN A 105 -20.02 -11.41 -14.74
CA GLN A 105 -20.17 -11.28 -16.20
C GLN A 105 -20.40 -12.64 -16.87
N LEU A 106 -19.61 -13.65 -16.50
CA LEU A 106 -19.77 -15.02 -17.01
C LEU A 106 -21.13 -15.62 -16.63
N ASN A 107 -21.56 -15.44 -15.38
CA ASN A 107 -22.86 -15.92 -14.91
C ASN A 107 -24.01 -15.26 -15.68
N ARG A 108 -23.92 -13.95 -15.94
CA ARG A 108 -24.91 -13.25 -16.77
C ARG A 108 -24.93 -13.80 -18.20
N GLU A 109 -23.76 -14.00 -18.80
CA GLU A 109 -23.67 -14.53 -20.17
C GLU A 109 -24.23 -15.96 -20.28
N LEU A 110 -23.93 -16.82 -19.31
CA LEU A 110 -24.47 -18.18 -19.23
C LEU A 110 -25.99 -18.17 -19.04
N SER A 111 -26.52 -17.31 -18.15
CA SER A 111 -27.97 -17.18 -17.94
C SER A 111 -28.69 -16.76 -19.22
N ILE A 112 -28.16 -15.79 -19.96
CA ILE A 112 -28.72 -15.36 -21.25
C ILE A 112 -28.68 -16.50 -22.27
N ARG A 113 -27.54 -17.22 -22.38
CA ARG A 113 -27.40 -18.33 -23.33
C ARG A 113 -28.33 -19.50 -23.00
N LEU A 114 -28.52 -19.81 -21.73
CA LEU A 114 -29.44 -20.86 -21.26
C LEU A 114 -30.91 -20.45 -21.45
N SER A 115 -31.25 -19.17 -21.23
CA SER A 115 -32.60 -18.65 -21.46
C SER A 115 -32.98 -18.56 -22.94
N ASN A 116 -32.00 -18.40 -23.85
CA ASN A 116 -32.21 -18.39 -25.30
C ASN A 116 -32.12 -19.77 -25.94
N LYS A 117 -31.93 -20.84 -25.14
CA LYS A 117 -31.95 -22.20 -25.65
C LYS A 117 -33.41 -22.67 -25.70
N PRO A 118 -33.96 -23.01 -26.88
CA PRO A 118 -35.36 -23.44 -27.04
C PRO A 118 -35.64 -24.77 -26.34
#